data_AF-A0A8H3QH48-F1
#
_entry.id   AF-A0A8H3QH48-F1
#
_cell.length_a   1.000
_cell.length_b   1.000
_cell.length_c   1.000
_cell.angle_alpha   90.00
_cell.angle_beta   90.00
_cell.angle_gamma   90.00
#
_symmetry.space_group_name_H-M   'P 1'
#
loop_
_entity.id
_entity.type
_entity.pdbx_description
1 polymer ?
#
loop_
_entity_poly.entity_id
_entity_poly.type
_entity_poly.pdbx_seq_one_letter_code
_entity_poly.pdbx_strand_id
1 'polypeptide(L)'
;MRSPDSSDDGFVYRINLYEIYAKNSSLLLSNDSHAITNIPSIDALKKLTKEIDQLSIDHSSIDYKNPRIKWNRTKSMEISQEAGYNLLHEKEKALCSKLRLKPSNYLKAKYNILISAQKFKGEGKVFKKVNAQRCGITFNVNKACVLWDYFNQLKWF
;
A
#
# COMPACT_ATOMS: atom_id res chain seq x y z
N MET A 1 -3.23 41.37 -55.21
CA MET A 1 -4.30 41.83 -54.29
C MET A 1 -4.85 40.58 -53.62
N ARG A 2 -4.36 40.16 -52.46
CA ARG A 2 -4.53 40.64 -51.06
C ARG A 2 -5.37 39.57 -50.33
N SER A 3 -4.70 38.74 -49.54
CA SER A 3 -5.32 37.84 -48.57
C SER A 3 -6.00 38.65 -47.45
N PRO A 4 -7.17 38.22 -46.93
CA PRO A 4 -7.62 38.62 -45.62
C PRO A 4 -7.06 37.67 -44.56
N ASP A 5 -6.17 38.24 -43.77
CA ASP A 5 -5.78 37.88 -42.42
C ASP A 5 -7.01 37.83 -41.49
N SER A 6 -7.11 36.87 -40.56
CA SER A 6 -7.70 37.08 -39.22
C SER A 6 -7.73 35.78 -38.40
N SER A 7 -6.76 35.68 -37.50
CA SER A 7 -6.85 35.14 -36.13
C SER A 7 -7.39 33.73 -35.91
N ASP A 8 -6.43 32.80 -35.89
CA ASP A 8 -6.38 31.73 -34.88
C ASP A 8 -6.56 32.33 -33.48
N ASP A 9 -7.76 32.23 -32.93
CA ASP A 9 -7.97 32.37 -31.48
C ASP A 9 -9.04 31.36 -31.09
N GLY A 10 -8.63 30.09 -31.06
CA GLY A 10 -9.36 29.05 -30.37
C GLY A 10 -9.46 29.44 -28.89
N PHE A 11 -10.60 30.00 -28.49
CA PHE A 11 -10.88 30.31 -27.08
C PHE A 11 -10.84 29.01 -26.26
N VAL A 12 -9.67 28.72 -25.70
CA VAL A 12 -9.53 27.73 -24.64
C VAL A 12 -10.20 28.35 -23.42
N TYR A 13 -11.48 28.01 -23.19
CA TYR A 13 -12.16 28.31 -21.94
C TYR A 13 -11.40 27.59 -20.82
N ARG A 14 -10.46 28.30 -20.19
CA ARG A 14 -9.85 27.86 -18.94
C ARG A 14 -10.91 28.01 -17.86
N ILE A 15 -11.64 26.93 -17.65
CA ILE A 15 -12.58 26.81 -16.54
C ILE A 15 -11.78 26.93 -15.23
N ASN A 16 -11.94 28.05 -14.53
CA ASN A 16 -11.41 28.21 -13.19
C ASN A 16 -12.29 27.39 -12.24
N LEU A 17 -11.82 26.19 -11.90
CA LEU A 17 -12.55 25.23 -11.08
C LEU A 17 -12.98 25.84 -9.72
N TYR A 18 -12.17 26.76 -9.16
CA TYR A 18 -12.50 27.45 -7.91
C TYR A 18 -13.71 28.37 -8.03
N GLU A 19 -13.91 29.03 -9.17
CA GLU A 19 -15.08 29.89 -9.39
C GLU A 19 -16.37 29.07 -9.55
N ILE A 20 -16.29 27.88 -10.12
CA ILE A 20 -17.44 26.96 -10.21
C ILE A 20 -17.88 26.54 -8.82
N TYR A 21 -16.94 26.17 -7.95
CA TYR A 21 -17.27 25.76 -6.57
C TYR A 21 -17.78 26.92 -5.72
N ALA A 22 -17.24 28.12 -5.90
CA ALA A 22 -17.70 29.30 -5.18
C ALA A 22 -19.16 29.65 -5.52
N LYS A 23 -19.59 29.40 -6.77
CA LYS A 23 -20.95 29.67 -7.24
C LYS A 23 -21.95 28.57 -6.89
N ASN A 24 -21.50 27.33 -6.70
CA ASN A 24 -22.35 26.19 -6.34
C ASN A 24 -21.70 25.37 -5.21
N SER A 25 -21.78 25.89 -3.99
CA SER A 25 -21.24 25.24 -2.78
C SER A 25 -21.86 23.86 -2.48
N SER A 26 -23.04 23.57 -3.04
CA SER A 26 -23.69 22.25 -2.96
C SER A 26 -22.98 21.15 -3.76
N LEU A 27 -22.11 21.49 -4.74
CA LEU A 27 -21.31 20.50 -5.49
C LEU A 27 -20.20 19.88 -4.63
N LEU A 28 -19.79 20.52 -3.53
CA LEU A 28 -18.90 19.93 -2.53
C LEU A 28 -19.65 19.00 -1.57
N LEU A 29 -20.98 19.08 -1.54
CA LEU A 29 -21.85 18.41 -0.58
C LEU A 29 -22.83 17.42 -1.24
N SER A 30 -22.63 17.05 -2.50
CA SER A 30 -23.19 15.82 -3.03
C SER A 30 -22.38 14.66 -2.46
N ASN A 31 -22.80 14.22 -1.28
CA ASN A 31 -22.51 12.89 -0.74
C ASN A 31 -23.10 11.83 -1.69
N ASP A 32 -22.56 11.72 -2.91
CA ASP A 32 -22.73 10.51 -3.72
C ASP A 32 -21.90 9.42 -3.07
N SER A 33 -22.46 8.91 -1.98
CA SER A 33 -21.95 7.89 -1.08
C SER A 33 -21.91 6.50 -1.74
N HIS A 34 -22.05 6.44 -3.05
CA HIS A 34 -22.15 5.19 -3.82
C HIS A 34 -20.85 4.76 -4.50
N ALA A 35 -19.71 5.42 -4.25
CA ALA A 35 -18.40 5.02 -4.78
C ALA A 35 -17.27 4.84 -3.74
N ILE A 36 -17.56 4.85 -2.42
CA ILE A 36 -16.53 4.76 -1.36
C ILE A 36 -16.81 3.59 -0.42
N THR A 37 -16.82 2.36 -0.91
CA THR A 37 -17.02 1.16 -0.06
C THR A 37 -15.74 0.40 0.25
N ASN A 38 -14.56 0.82 -0.24
CA ASN A 38 -13.35 -0.01 -0.14
C ASN A 38 -12.04 0.71 0.22
N ILE A 39 -12.06 2.01 0.57
CA ILE A 39 -10.84 2.66 1.05
C ILE A 39 -10.67 2.32 2.55
N PRO A 40 -9.63 1.56 2.94
CA PRO A 40 -9.42 1.26 4.34
C PRO A 40 -9.18 2.56 5.11
N SER A 41 -9.99 2.80 6.14
CA SER A 41 -9.84 3.97 7.01
C SER A 41 -8.40 4.02 7.57
N ILE A 42 -7.79 5.21 7.49
CA ILE A 42 -6.42 5.45 7.97
C ILE A 42 -6.30 5.07 9.46
N ASP A 43 -7.35 5.26 10.24
CA ASP A 43 -7.36 4.90 11.67
C ASP A 43 -7.29 3.39 11.88
N ALA A 44 -7.94 2.61 11.02
CA ALA A 44 -7.81 1.16 11.06
C ALA A 44 -6.38 0.71 10.73
N LEU A 45 -5.69 1.38 9.79
CA LEU A 45 -4.30 1.10 9.46
C LEU A 45 -3.34 1.49 10.60
N LYS A 46 -3.59 2.63 11.26
CA LYS A 46 -2.83 3.06 12.45
C LYS A 46 -3.01 2.06 13.60
N LYS A 47 -4.24 1.62 13.87
CA LYS A 47 -4.53 0.59 14.88
C LYS A 47 -3.77 -0.69 14.58
N LEU A 48 -3.82 -1.16 13.33
CA LEU A 48 -3.13 -2.38 12.92
C LEU A 48 -1.60 -2.25 13.03
N THR A 49 -1.05 -1.06 12.76
CA THR A 49 0.38 -0.80 12.96
C THR A 49 0.76 -0.91 14.44
N LYS A 50 -0.04 -0.32 15.34
CA LYS A 50 0.17 -0.47 16.80
C LYS A 50 0.12 -1.93 17.25
N GLU A 51 -0.79 -2.72 16.70
CA GLU A 51 -0.86 -4.16 17.01
C GLU A 51 0.38 -4.91 16.51
N ILE A 52 0.94 -4.54 15.35
CA ILE A 52 2.22 -5.08 14.86
C ILE A 52 3.37 -4.69 15.81
N ASP A 53 3.41 -3.44 16.26
CA ASP A 53 4.46 -2.93 17.15
C ASP A 53 4.47 -3.67 18.50
N GLN A 54 3.30 -4.10 18.96
CA GLN A 54 3.13 -4.91 20.17
C GLN A 54 3.59 -6.38 20.02
N LEU A 55 3.85 -6.85 18.80
CA LEU A 55 4.37 -8.20 18.59
C LEU A 55 5.82 -8.28 19.10
N SER A 56 6.13 -9.38 19.79
CA SER A 56 7.50 -9.69 20.25
C SER A 56 8.39 -10.10 19.06
N ILE A 57 8.73 -9.13 18.21
CA ILE A 57 9.66 -9.25 17.09
C ILE A 57 10.76 -8.20 17.23
N ASP A 58 11.94 -8.50 16.68
CA ASP A 58 13.01 -7.51 16.61
C ASP A 58 12.72 -6.50 15.49
N HIS A 59 12.01 -5.43 15.84
CA HIS A 59 11.68 -4.34 14.92
C HIS A 59 12.94 -3.61 14.42
N SER A 60 14.02 -3.58 15.19
CA SER A 60 15.28 -2.94 14.80
C SER A 60 16.03 -3.68 13.69
N SER A 61 15.73 -4.97 13.49
CA SER A 61 16.35 -5.78 12.44
C SER A 61 16.17 -5.21 11.04
N ILE A 62 15.11 -4.45 10.80
CA ILE A 62 14.90 -3.80 9.50
C ILE A 62 15.83 -2.62 9.28
N ASP A 63 16.39 -2.00 10.32
CA ASP A 63 17.25 -0.84 10.18
C ASP A 63 18.64 -1.26 9.69
N TYR A 64 19.19 -2.32 10.27
CA TYR A 64 20.55 -2.79 9.96
C TYR A 64 20.62 -3.90 8.90
N LYS A 65 19.56 -4.69 8.69
CA LYS A 65 19.56 -5.73 7.64
C LYS A 65 19.06 -5.18 6.31
N ASN A 66 19.58 -5.69 5.20
CA ASN A 66 19.09 -5.38 3.86
C ASN A 66 18.56 -6.65 3.17
N PRO A 67 17.29 -7.04 3.40
CA PRO A 67 16.76 -8.28 2.84
C PRO A 67 16.69 -8.21 1.32
N ARG A 68 17.08 -9.30 0.66
CA ARG A 68 17.01 -9.41 -0.80
C ARG A 68 15.60 -9.72 -1.26
N ILE A 69 15.11 -8.92 -2.20
CA ILE A 69 13.79 -9.08 -2.81
C ILE A 69 13.93 -9.81 -4.14
N LYS A 70 13.58 -11.10 -4.16
CA LYS A 70 13.60 -11.92 -5.38
C LYS A 70 12.28 -11.76 -6.15
N TRP A 71 12.16 -10.69 -6.93
CA TRP A 71 10.97 -10.44 -7.76
C TRP A 71 11.34 -9.80 -9.11
N ASN A 72 11.37 -10.61 -10.17
CA ASN A 72 11.81 -10.18 -11.51
C ASN A 72 10.66 -10.01 -12.51
N ARG A 73 9.41 -10.22 -12.08
CA ARG A 73 8.26 -10.30 -13.01
C ARG A 73 7.79 -8.96 -13.54
N THR A 74 8.08 -7.85 -12.84
CA THR A 74 7.46 -6.56 -13.18
C THR A 74 8.28 -5.37 -12.71
N LYS A 75 8.12 -4.23 -13.42
CA LYS A 75 8.59 -2.92 -12.99
C LYS A 75 7.87 -2.48 -11.72
N SER A 76 8.58 -1.76 -10.87
CA SER A 76 8.04 -1.16 -9.65
C SER A 76 6.88 -0.21 -9.94
N MET A 77 5.96 -0.07 -8.99
CA MET A 77 4.81 0.82 -9.07
C MET A 77 4.95 1.94 -8.03
N GLU A 78 4.54 3.14 -8.39
CA GLU A 78 4.48 4.24 -7.44
C GLU A 78 3.34 4.00 -6.44
N ILE A 79 3.63 4.18 -5.15
CA ILE A 79 2.68 3.92 -4.05
C ILE A 79 2.60 5.09 -3.06
N SER A 80 3.24 6.23 -3.37
CA SER A 80 3.38 7.39 -2.47
C SER A 80 2.04 7.99 -2.06
N GLN A 81 1.03 7.89 -2.94
CA GLN A 81 -0.32 8.43 -2.72
C GLN A 81 -1.27 7.43 -2.04
N GLU A 82 -0.84 6.19 -1.77
CA GLU A 82 -1.71 5.17 -1.21
C GLU A 82 -1.85 5.29 0.32
N ALA A 83 -3.04 4.96 0.82
CA ALA A 83 -3.34 5.00 2.25
C ALA A 83 -2.43 4.05 3.05
N GLY A 84 -1.76 4.59 4.06
CA GLY A 84 -0.82 3.85 4.91
C GLY A 84 0.64 3.88 4.43
N TYR A 85 0.96 4.58 3.33
CA TYR A 85 2.35 4.73 2.86
C TYR A 85 3.28 5.28 3.95
N ASN A 86 2.83 6.28 4.71
CA ASN A 86 3.62 6.91 5.77
C ASN A 86 3.81 6.03 7.02
N LEU A 87 3.08 4.92 7.14
CA LEU A 87 3.20 3.97 8.25
C LEU A 87 4.25 2.88 7.97
N LEU A 88 4.80 2.84 6.76
CA LEU A 88 5.78 1.85 6.34
C LEU A 88 7.21 2.36 6.54
N HIS A 89 8.10 1.46 6.94
CA HIS A 89 9.53 1.70 6.88
C HIS A 89 10.01 1.85 5.42
N GLU A 90 11.12 2.56 5.17
CA GLU A 90 11.63 2.83 3.81
C GLU A 90 11.88 1.54 3.00
N LYS A 91 12.43 0.52 3.64
CA LYS A 91 12.65 -0.79 3.01
C LYS A 91 11.35 -1.52 2.69
N GLU A 92 10.31 -1.32 3.51
CA GLU A 92 8.97 -1.87 3.26
C GLU A 92 8.27 -1.12 2.12
N LYS A 93 8.46 0.19 2.02
CA LYS A 93 7.98 1.00 0.88
C LYS A 93 8.58 0.49 -0.44
N ALA A 94 9.90 0.26 -0.47
CA ALA A 94 10.58 -0.32 -1.63
C ALA A 94 10.04 -1.72 -1.98
N LEU A 95 9.81 -2.58 -0.97
CA LEU A 95 9.21 -3.89 -1.15
C LEU A 95 7.79 -3.82 -1.72
N CYS A 96 6.94 -2.98 -1.16
CA CYS A 96 5.57 -2.77 -1.63
C CYS A 96 5.54 -2.27 -3.08
N SER A 97 6.39 -1.29 -3.39
CA SER A 97 6.55 -0.74 -4.74
C SER A 97 6.99 -1.83 -5.73
N LYS A 98 8.00 -2.64 -5.37
CA LYS A 98 8.51 -3.73 -6.20
C LYS A 98 7.46 -4.82 -6.44
N LEU A 99 6.68 -5.16 -5.42
CA LEU A 99 5.62 -6.18 -5.49
C LEU A 99 4.31 -5.65 -6.08
N ARG A 100 4.20 -4.35 -6.38
CA ARG A 100 2.94 -3.68 -6.75
C ARG A 100 1.85 -4.01 -5.74
N LEU A 101 2.14 -3.80 -4.47
CA LEU A 101 1.25 -4.09 -3.35
C LEU A 101 0.90 -2.77 -2.67
N LYS A 102 -0.41 -2.53 -2.47
CA LYS A 102 -0.87 -1.36 -1.73
C LYS A 102 -0.41 -1.46 -0.26
N PRO A 103 0.09 -0.37 0.36
CA PRO A 103 0.47 -0.32 1.77
C PRO A 103 -0.57 -0.94 2.71
N SER A 104 -1.84 -0.66 2.49
CA SER A 104 -2.96 -1.22 3.27
C SER A 104 -3.02 -2.75 3.21
N ASN A 105 -2.87 -3.34 2.03
CA ASN A 105 -2.85 -4.79 1.85
C ASN A 105 -1.57 -5.42 2.41
N TYR A 106 -0.45 -4.72 2.30
CA TYR A 106 0.81 -5.15 2.90
C TYR A 106 0.71 -5.20 4.42
N LEU A 107 0.21 -4.14 5.07
CA LEU A 107 0.12 -4.08 6.53
C LEU A 107 -0.76 -5.22 7.07
N LYS A 108 -1.92 -5.45 6.46
CA LYS A 108 -2.79 -6.59 6.79
C LYS A 108 -2.07 -7.93 6.65
N ALA A 109 -1.34 -8.14 5.55
CA ALA A 109 -0.59 -9.36 5.34
C ALA A 109 0.59 -9.51 6.31
N LYS A 110 1.32 -8.43 6.61
CA LYS A 110 2.40 -8.39 7.60
C LYS A 110 1.87 -8.87 8.95
N TYR A 111 0.78 -8.27 9.44
CA TYR A 111 0.13 -8.67 10.68
C TYR A 111 -0.28 -10.15 10.68
N ASN A 112 -1.03 -10.60 9.67
CA ASN A 112 -1.53 -11.97 9.60
C ASN A 112 -0.39 -13.00 9.57
N ILE A 113 0.67 -12.73 8.79
CA ILE A 113 1.83 -13.61 8.67
C ILE A 113 2.57 -13.70 10.01
N LEU A 114 2.81 -12.56 10.66
CA LEU A 114 3.57 -12.52 11.92
C LEU A 114 2.82 -13.19 13.08
N ILE A 115 1.52 -12.93 13.23
CA ILE A 115 0.70 -13.63 14.23
C ILE A 115 0.67 -15.13 13.96
N SER A 116 0.51 -15.54 12.70
CA SER A 116 0.54 -16.95 12.35
C SER A 116 1.89 -17.57 12.68
N ALA A 117 3.00 -16.88 12.39
CA ALA A 117 4.33 -17.36 12.72
C ALA A 117 4.54 -17.52 14.23
N GLN A 118 4.04 -16.59 15.05
CA GLN A 118 4.08 -16.70 16.51
C GLN A 118 3.26 -17.90 17.01
N LYS A 119 2.06 -18.15 16.46
CA LYS A 119 1.26 -19.33 16.81
C LYS A 119 2.02 -20.63 16.52
N PHE A 120 2.64 -20.73 15.33
CA PHE A 120 3.46 -21.88 14.97
C PHE A 120 4.65 -22.06 15.91
N LYS A 121 5.33 -20.97 16.30
CA LYS A 121 6.42 -20.99 17.27
C LYS A 121 5.96 -21.49 18.64
N GLY A 122 4.78 -21.05 19.11
CA GLY A 122 4.17 -21.53 20.35
C GLY A 122 3.81 -23.03 20.32
N GLU A 123 3.44 -23.55 19.15
CA GLU A 123 3.20 -24.98 18.92
C GLU A 123 4.49 -25.80 18.69
N GLY A 124 5.67 -25.17 18.71
CA GLY A 124 6.95 -25.82 18.39
C GLY A 124 7.10 -26.21 16.92
N LYS A 125 6.29 -25.64 16.02
CA LYS A 125 6.29 -25.94 14.59
C LYS A 125 7.03 -24.87 13.79
N VAL A 126 7.69 -25.31 12.71
CA VAL A 126 8.35 -24.40 11.76
C VAL A 126 7.31 -23.72 10.88
N PHE A 127 7.34 -22.39 10.83
CA PHE A 127 6.48 -21.61 9.94
C PHE A 127 7.00 -21.63 8.50
N LYS A 128 6.38 -22.44 7.63
CA LYS A 128 6.81 -22.64 6.22
C LYS A 128 6.15 -21.64 5.26
N LYS A 129 6.73 -21.48 4.06
CA LYS A 129 6.17 -20.65 2.97
C LYS A 129 4.70 -20.94 2.66
N VAL A 130 4.32 -22.21 2.62
CA VAL A 130 2.94 -22.66 2.34
C VAL A 130 1.98 -22.12 3.41
N ASN A 131 2.43 -21.96 4.65
CA ASN A 131 1.60 -21.41 5.73
C ASN A 131 1.34 -19.93 5.48
N ALA A 132 2.36 -19.15 5.11
CA ALA A 132 2.19 -17.73 4.77
C ALA A 132 1.23 -17.51 3.59
N GLN A 133 1.22 -18.39 2.59
CA GLN A 133 0.24 -18.31 1.49
C GLN A 133 -1.21 -18.48 1.97
N ARG A 134 -1.42 -19.18 3.08
CA ARG A 134 -2.75 -19.50 3.65
C ARG A 134 -3.22 -18.52 4.73
N CYS A 135 -2.43 -17.49 5.08
CA CYS A 135 -2.72 -16.51 6.13
C CYS A 135 -3.82 -15.47 5.78
N GLY A 136 -4.86 -15.85 5.04
CA GLY A 136 -5.97 -14.93 4.71
C GLY A 136 -5.54 -13.73 3.85
N ILE A 137 -4.71 -13.99 2.84
CA ILE A 137 -4.15 -12.96 1.97
C ILE A 137 -5.04 -12.75 0.74
N THR A 138 -5.37 -11.50 0.44
CA THR A 138 -6.27 -11.13 -0.68
C THR A 138 -5.58 -10.95 -2.03
N PHE A 139 -4.26 -11.13 -2.09
CA PHE A 139 -3.44 -10.96 -3.29
C PHE A 139 -2.74 -12.26 -3.69
N ASN A 140 -2.06 -12.22 -4.84
CA ASN A 140 -1.38 -13.39 -5.43
C ASN A 140 -0.43 -14.10 -4.44
N VAL A 141 -0.62 -15.42 -4.28
CA VAL A 141 0.15 -16.28 -3.37
C VAL A 141 1.66 -16.24 -3.60
N ASN A 142 2.14 -15.94 -4.81
CA ASN A 142 3.57 -15.77 -5.08
C ASN A 142 4.15 -14.55 -4.34
N LYS A 143 3.39 -13.47 -4.20
CA LYS A 143 3.83 -12.29 -3.43
C LYS A 143 3.94 -12.65 -1.94
N ALA A 144 3.03 -13.49 -1.43
CA ALA A 144 3.10 -13.98 -0.06
C ALA A 144 4.38 -14.80 0.20
N CYS A 145 4.84 -15.57 -0.79
CA CYS A 145 6.13 -16.26 -0.70
C CYS A 145 7.31 -15.29 -0.55
N VAL A 146 7.30 -14.20 -1.32
CA VAL A 146 8.35 -13.17 -1.25
C VAL A 146 8.32 -12.47 0.10
N LEU A 147 7.13 -12.15 0.63
CA LEU A 147 6.98 -11.58 1.97
C LEU A 147 7.52 -12.53 3.05
N TRP A 148 7.20 -13.82 2.97
CA TRP A 148 7.76 -14.82 3.88
C TRP A 148 9.30 -14.84 3.82
N ASP A 149 9.88 -14.86 2.62
CA ASP A 149 11.34 -14.86 2.45
C ASP A 149 11.97 -13.58 3.00
N TYR A 150 11.30 -12.43 2.83
CA TYR A 150 11.74 -11.13 3.34
C TYR A 150 11.74 -11.11 4.88
N PHE A 151 10.64 -11.53 5.52
CA PHE A 151 10.52 -11.57 6.98
C PHE A 151 11.44 -12.62 7.63
N ASN A 152 11.64 -13.76 6.97
CA ASN A 152 12.58 -14.79 7.42
C ASN A 152 14.04 -14.30 7.39
N GLN A 153 14.42 -13.48 6.40
CA GLN A 153 15.73 -12.82 6.37
C GLN A 153 15.89 -11.82 7.53
N LEU A 154 14.81 -11.13 7.91
CA LEU A 154 14.80 -10.23 9.06
C LEU A 154 14.87 -10.95 10.41
N LYS A 155 14.54 -12.25 10.47
CA LYS A 155 14.41 -13.04 11.72
C LYS A 155 13.23 -12.58 12.58
N TRP A 156 12.14 -12.21 11.93
CA TRP A 156 10.87 -11.91 12.62
C TRP A 156 10.10 -13.17 13.06
N PHE A 157 10.58 -14.35 12.66
CA PHE A 157 10.18 -15.66 13.15
C PHE A 157 11.30 -16.67 12.91
#